data_AF-A0A961VRJ6-F1
#
_entry.id   AF-A0A961VRJ6-F1
#
_cell.length_a   1.000
_cell.length_b   1.000
_cell.length_c   1.000
_cell.angle_alpha   90.00
_cell.angle_beta   90.00
_cell.angle_gamma   90.00
#
_symmetry.space_group_name_H-M   'P 1'
#
loop_
_entity.id
_entity.type
_entity.pdbx_description
1 polymer ?
#
loop_
_entity_poly.entity_id
_entity_poly.type
_entity_poly.pdbx_seq_one_letter_code
_entity_poly.pdbx_strand_id
1 'polypeptide(L)'
;MRRPLSGGRFAVMVAWRLAAFVALSLAGPWIAKTIQEISHCAADEGVCAGISIGTGTLLRPLILLLLALALLRPCWRRMRAVGMAGLAGLIVPVLLLLDWRSLTVFGLNYIPVTPSMGLLRSGFPFFTVLALLIILVLVVTRTASGPGDSLWRRGGIVGKLGWLATLVTIVAGAASTVFYLLYARDMGTVGFGSPLFGYAIQAGHVAIIAALVAIVGMLWVLLGELFRSRASAPA
;
A
#
# COMPACT_ATOMS: atom_id res chain seq x y z
N MET A 1 -4.87 -5.52 31.08
CA MET A 1 -5.15 -6.15 29.77
C MET A 1 -5.78 -5.12 28.84
N ARG A 2 -5.24 -4.88 27.63
CA ARG A 2 -5.83 -3.89 26.69
C ARG A 2 -7.04 -4.53 25.98
N ARG A 3 -8.21 -3.88 26.03
CA ARG A 3 -9.42 -4.34 25.32
C ARG A 3 -9.12 -4.55 23.82
N PRO A 4 -9.58 -5.65 23.20
CA PRO A 4 -9.37 -5.91 21.78
C PRO A 4 -10.03 -4.83 20.92
N LEU A 5 -9.38 -4.49 19.81
CA LEU A 5 -9.87 -3.43 18.92
C LEU A 5 -11.01 -3.99 18.05
N SER A 6 -12.21 -3.41 18.19
CA SER A 6 -13.37 -3.77 17.36
C SER A 6 -13.19 -3.33 15.90
N GLY A 7 -13.88 -4.01 14.99
CA GLY A 7 -13.85 -3.69 13.54
C GLY A 7 -14.26 -2.25 13.24
N GLY A 8 -15.34 -1.76 13.86
CA GLY A 8 -15.80 -0.37 13.67
C GLY A 8 -14.80 0.67 14.15
N ARG A 9 -14.19 0.49 15.34
CA ARG A 9 -13.15 1.42 15.82
C ARG A 9 -11.90 1.37 14.95
N PHE A 10 -11.54 0.19 14.44
CA PHE A 10 -10.46 0.05 13.48
C PHE A 10 -10.77 0.79 12.17
N ALA A 11 -11.98 0.62 11.62
CA ALA A 11 -12.43 1.28 10.39
C ALA A 11 -12.33 2.81 10.50
N VAL A 12 -12.88 3.41 11.56
CA VAL A 12 -12.81 4.86 11.78
C VAL A 12 -11.35 5.34 11.88
N MET A 13 -10.51 4.60 12.60
CA MET A 13 -9.10 4.95 12.75
C MET A 13 -8.30 4.88 11.45
N VAL A 14 -8.60 3.92 10.58
CA VAL A 14 -7.93 3.78 9.29
C VAL A 14 -8.48 4.79 8.29
N ALA A 15 -9.81 4.97 8.25
CA ALA A 15 -10.49 5.92 7.39
C ALA A 15 -9.98 7.35 7.60
N TRP A 16 -9.86 7.81 8.86
CA TRP A 16 -9.32 9.14 9.13
C TRP A 16 -7.86 9.32 8.67
N ARG A 17 -7.02 8.29 8.79
CA ARG A 17 -5.63 8.35 8.33
C ARG A 17 -5.53 8.36 6.81
N LEU A 18 -6.34 7.55 6.13
CA LEU A 18 -6.45 7.55 4.67
C LEU A 18 -6.98 8.89 4.16
N ALA A 19 -8.02 9.44 4.80
CA ALA A 19 -8.56 10.76 4.46
C ALA A 19 -7.52 11.86 4.65
N ALA A 20 -6.77 11.85 5.75
CA ALA A 20 -5.67 12.79 5.97
C ALA A 20 -4.56 12.65 4.91
N PHE A 21 -4.21 11.42 4.53
CA PHE A 21 -3.25 11.17 3.46
C PHE A 21 -3.73 11.72 2.11
N VAL A 22 -4.99 11.47 1.75
CA VAL A 22 -5.58 11.98 0.50
C VAL A 22 -5.60 13.51 0.54
N ALA A 23 -6.05 14.12 1.64
CA ALA A 23 -6.06 15.56 1.80
C ALA A 23 -4.64 16.17 1.68
N LEU A 24 -3.65 15.60 2.35
CA LEU A 24 -2.25 16.04 2.25
C LEU A 24 -1.68 15.84 0.84
N SER A 25 -2.01 14.73 0.18
CA SER A 25 -1.56 14.46 -1.19
C SER A 25 -2.15 15.46 -2.19
N LEU A 26 -3.41 15.85 -2.01
CA LEU A 26 -4.08 16.89 -2.79
C LEU A 26 -3.57 18.31 -2.46
N ALA A 27 -3.19 18.55 -1.21
CA ALA A 27 -2.59 19.81 -0.78
C ALA A 27 -1.12 19.96 -1.21
N GLY A 28 -0.43 18.85 -1.52
CA GLY A 28 0.99 18.82 -1.88
C GLY A 28 1.44 19.87 -2.90
N PRO A 29 0.76 20.05 -4.05
CA PRO A 29 1.11 21.07 -5.03
C PRO A 29 1.04 22.50 -4.48
N TRP A 30 0.02 22.78 -3.65
CA TRP A 30 -0.12 24.08 -2.99
C TRP A 30 0.98 24.32 -1.97
N ILE A 31 1.32 23.30 -1.17
CA ILE A 31 2.43 23.35 -0.21
C ILE A 31 3.76 23.64 -0.95
N ALA A 32 4.03 22.94 -2.05
CA ALA A 32 5.23 23.14 -2.85
C ALA A 32 5.28 24.56 -3.43
N LYS A 33 4.17 25.05 -4.01
CA LYS A 33 4.06 26.40 -4.55
C LYS A 33 4.28 27.47 -3.47
N THR A 34 3.66 27.32 -2.30
CA THR A 34 3.86 28.27 -1.19
C THR A 34 5.31 28.29 -0.70
N ILE A 35 6.00 27.14 -0.66
CA ILE A 35 7.43 27.09 -0.32
C ILE A 35 8.26 27.82 -1.38
N GLN A 36 7.95 27.67 -2.67
CA GLN A 36 8.62 28.38 -3.76
C GLN A 36 8.41 29.90 -3.67
N GLU A 37 7.19 30.35 -3.40
CA GLU A 37 6.84 31.77 -3.23
C GLU A 37 7.60 32.39 -2.05
N ILE A 38 7.64 31.71 -0.90
CA ILE A 38 8.33 32.18 0.31
C ILE A 38 9.87 32.20 0.11
N SER A 39 10.40 31.26 -0.65
CA SER A 39 11.85 31.19 -0.91
C SER A 39 12.32 32.13 -2.01
N HIS A 40 11.42 32.92 -2.62
CA HIS A 40 11.71 33.79 -3.77
C HIS A 40 12.40 33.07 -4.94
N CYS A 41 12.26 31.74 -5.00
CA CYS A 41 12.89 30.89 -6.00
C CYS A 41 11.89 30.62 -7.13
N ALA A 42 11.79 31.57 -8.06
CA ALA A 42 10.91 31.47 -9.23
C ALA A 42 11.63 30.95 -10.50
N ALA A 43 12.95 30.74 -10.45
CA ALA A 43 13.75 30.39 -11.63
C ALA A 43 13.87 28.87 -11.82
N ASP A 44 13.69 28.43 -13.08
CA ASP A 44 13.83 27.03 -13.53
C ASP A 44 15.29 26.56 -13.64
N GLU A 45 16.25 27.35 -13.14
CA GLU A 45 17.68 27.07 -13.22
C GLU A 45 18.38 27.15 -11.86
N GLY A 46 19.45 26.37 -11.70
CA GLY A 46 20.33 26.40 -10.52
C GLY A 46 19.71 25.87 -9.22
N VAL A 47 20.07 26.49 -8.08
CA VAL A 47 19.67 26.05 -6.73
C VAL A 47 18.15 26.06 -6.55
N CYS A 48 17.45 26.99 -7.20
CA CYS A 48 15.99 27.09 -7.17
C CYS A 48 15.29 25.91 -7.85
N ALA A 49 15.82 25.42 -8.98
CA ALA A 49 15.36 24.18 -9.60
C ALA A 49 15.55 22.98 -8.66
N GLY A 50 16.68 22.94 -7.92
CA GLY A 50 16.94 21.92 -6.90
C GLY A 50 15.92 21.92 -5.76
N ILE A 51 15.52 23.10 -5.27
CA ILE A 51 14.48 23.24 -4.23
C ILE A 51 13.11 22.83 -4.77
N SER A 52 12.76 23.24 -5.99
CA SER A 52 11.51 22.86 -6.67
C SER A 52 11.40 21.34 -6.88
N ILE A 53 12.45 20.73 -7.43
CA ILE A 53 12.54 19.28 -7.63
C ILE A 53 12.52 18.57 -6.28
N GLY A 54 13.32 19.03 -5.30
CA GLY A 54 13.40 18.42 -3.97
C GLY A 54 12.06 18.44 -3.22
N THR A 55 11.36 19.57 -3.20
CA THR A 55 10.04 19.69 -2.59
C THR A 55 8.98 18.85 -3.32
N GLY A 56 8.98 18.83 -4.66
CA GLY A 56 8.05 18.01 -5.44
C GLY A 56 8.30 16.51 -5.32
N THR A 57 9.56 16.08 -5.25
CA THR A 57 9.97 14.66 -5.28
C THR A 57 10.04 14.01 -3.90
N LEU A 58 10.43 14.74 -2.85
CA LEU A 58 10.61 14.17 -1.50
C LEU A 58 9.35 14.21 -0.65
N LEU A 59 8.47 15.19 -0.88
CA LEU A 59 7.28 15.40 -0.04
C LEU A 59 6.31 14.21 -0.11
N ARG A 60 6.10 13.63 -1.31
CA ARG A 60 5.18 12.50 -1.48
C ARG A 60 5.67 11.18 -0.87
N PRO A 61 6.92 10.73 -1.12
CA PRO A 61 7.48 9.58 -0.40
C PRO A 61 7.39 9.75 1.11
N LEU A 62 7.63 10.96 1.62
CA LEU A 62 7.51 11.27 3.04
C LEU A 62 6.07 11.13 3.54
N ILE A 63 5.08 11.71 2.84
CA ILE A 63 3.66 11.57 3.19
C ILE A 63 3.22 10.10 3.16
N LEU A 64 3.66 9.33 2.18
CA LEU A 64 3.38 7.88 2.08
C LEU A 64 4.01 7.10 3.24
N LEU A 65 5.27 7.41 3.59
CA LEU A 65 5.95 6.82 4.73
C LEU A 65 5.22 7.13 6.05
N LEU A 66 4.78 8.38 6.24
CA LEU A 66 3.99 8.79 7.40
C LEU A 66 2.66 8.03 7.46
N LEU A 67 1.97 7.82 6.33
CA LEU A 67 0.78 6.98 6.27
C LEU A 67 1.09 5.54 6.69
N ALA A 68 2.14 4.93 6.13
CA ALA A 68 2.54 3.56 6.46
C ALA A 68 2.83 3.41 7.96
N LEU A 69 3.57 4.35 8.54
CA LEU A 69 3.84 4.39 9.99
C LEU A 69 2.55 4.60 10.80
N ALA A 70 1.64 5.46 10.34
CA ALA A 70 0.37 5.72 11.01
C ALA A 70 -0.54 4.47 11.03
N LEU A 71 -0.49 3.64 9.98
CA LEU A 71 -1.26 2.40 9.86
C LEU A 71 -0.63 1.20 10.60
N LEU A 72 0.66 1.27 10.94
CA LEU A 72 1.38 0.21 11.63
C LEU A 72 0.68 -0.26 12.91
N ARG A 73 0.43 0.68 13.82
CA ARG A 73 -0.15 0.40 15.15
C ARG A 73 -1.60 -0.12 15.08
N PRO A 74 -2.53 0.49 14.32
CA PRO A 74 -3.90 -0.03 14.22
C PRO A 74 -3.94 -1.40 13.54
N CYS A 75 -3.20 -1.61 12.44
CA CYS A 75 -3.17 -2.91 11.74
C CYS A 75 -2.59 -4.01 12.62
N TRP A 76 -1.48 -3.74 13.32
CA TRP A 76 -0.90 -4.68 14.29
C TRP A 76 -1.89 -5.08 15.39
N ARG A 77 -2.58 -4.09 15.99
CA ARG A 77 -3.56 -4.36 17.06
C ARG A 77 -4.74 -5.16 16.55
N ARG A 78 -5.21 -4.84 15.34
CA ARG A 78 -6.36 -5.53 14.75
C ARG A 78 -6.03 -6.96 14.37
N MET A 79 -4.88 -7.21 13.75
CA MET A 79 -4.43 -8.57 13.41
C MET A 79 -4.39 -9.48 14.64
N ARG A 80 -3.86 -9.00 15.76
CA ARG A 80 -3.90 -9.75 17.03
C ARG A 80 -5.32 -10.01 17.53
N ALA A 81 -6.23 -9.06 17.36
CA ALA A 81 -7.62 -9.21 17.79
C ALA A 81 -8.40 -10.25 16.95
N VAL A 82 -7.98 -10.50 15.70
CA VAL A 82 -8.54 -11.55 14.83
C VAL A 82 -7.79 -12.89 14.99
N GLY A 83 -6.90 -13.00 16.00
CA GLY A 83 -6.18 -14.24 16.29
C GLY A 83 -4.98 -14.51 15.37
N MET A 84 -4.46 -13.49 14.68
CA MET A 84 -3.24 -13.59 13.88
C MET A 84 -2.00 -13.09 14.63
N ALA A 85 -0.82 -13.50 14.16
CA ALA A 85 0.45 -12.98 14.65
C ALA A 85 0.50 -11.45 14.48
N GLY A 86 0.95 -10.71 15.49
CA GLY A 86 0.99 -9.23 15.43
C GLY A 86 1.85 -8.69 14.28
N LEU A 87 2.94 -9.39 13.96
CA LEU A 87 3.83 -9.08 12.83
C LEU A 87 3.12 -9.09 11.48
N ALA A 88 2.04 -9.87 11.35
CA ALA A 88 1.22 -9.90 10.15
C ALA A 88 0.56 -8.53 9.85
N GLY A 89 0.44 -7.65 10.85
CA GLY A 89 -0.03 -6.27 10.68
C GLY A 89 0.94 -5.38 9.90
N LEU A 90 2.19 -5.82 9.68
CA LEU A 90 3.18 -5.12 8.85
C LEU A 90 2.89 -5.25 7.36
N ILE A 91 2.09 -6.22 6.94
CA ILE A 91 1.81 -6.46 5.52
C ILE A 91 1.15 -5.25 4.87
N VAL A 92 0.15 -4.66 5.51
CA VAL A 92 -0.59 -3.50 4.98
C VAL A 92 0.36 -2.32 4.69
N PRO A 93 1.15 -1.81 5.66
CA PRO A 93 2.07 -0.71 5.38
C PRO A 93 3.17 -1.08 4.39
N VAL A 94 3.68 -2.32 4.40
CA VAL A 94 4.69 -2.76 3.41
C VAL A 94 4.12 -2.76 2.00
N LEU A 95 2.91 -3.29 1.80
CA LEU A 95 2.24 -3.29 0.49
C LEU A 95 2.03 -1.86 -0.05
N LEU A 96 1.65 -0.92 0.82
CA LEU A 96 1.53 0.50 0.42
C LEU A 96 2.88 1.10 -0.03
N LEU A 97 3.98 0.73 0.64
CA LEU A 97 5.31 1.18 0.27
C LEU A 97 5.83 0.52 -1.02
N LEU A 98 5.39 -0.69 -1.36
CA LEU A 98 5.76 -1.34 -2.61
C LEU A 98 5.18 -0.62 -3.84
N ASP A 99 4.02 0.03 -3.68
CA ASP A 99 3.40 0.88 -4.70
C ASP A 99 3.92 2.33 -4.69
N TRP A 100 5.07 2.60 -4.04
CA TRP A 100 5.59 3.97 -3.91
C TRP A 100 5.65 4.68 -5.25
N ARG A 101 6.08 4.02 -6.33
CA ARG A 101 6.15 4.63 -7.67
C ARG A 101 4.80 5.09 -8.17
N SER A 102 3.79 4.23 -8.16
CA SER A 102 2.45 4.58 -8.60
C SER A 102 1.91 5.72 -7.71
N LEU A 103 2.06 5.61 -6.39
CA LEU A 103 1.57 6.59 -5.41
C LEU A 103 2.32 7.93 -5.41
N THR A 104 3.58 7.98 -5.83
CA THR A 104 4.37 9.22 -5.93
C THR A 104 4.27 9.88 -7.30
N VAL A 105 4.11 9.10 -8.38
CA VAL A 105 4.05 9.59 -9.77
C VAL A 105 2.69 10.18 -10.14
N PHE A 106 1.61 9.84 -9.42
CA PHE A 106 0.23 10.35 -9.62
C PHE A 106 0.04 11.87 -9.58
N GLY A 107 1.09 12.68 -9.55
CA GLY A 107 0.98 14.11 -9.86
C GLY A 107 2.28 14.80 -10.25
N LEU A 108 3.20 14.13 -10.95
CA LEU A 108 4.21 14.87 -11.74
C LEU A 108 3.60 15.43 -13.04
N ASN A 109 2.52 14.82 -13.53
CA ASN A 109 1.58 15.46 -14.44
C ASN A 109 0.32 15.78 -13.62
N TYR A 110 0.14 17.07 -13.30
CA TYR A 110 -1.10 17.64 -12.75
C TYR A 110 -2.30 16.95 -13.39
N ILE A 111 -3.19 16.37 -12.57
CA ILE A 111 -4.52 15.84 -12.91
C ILE A 111 -4.61 15.33 -14.35
N PRO A 112 -4.65 14.02 -14.63
CA PRO A 112 -4.91 13.57 -15.99
C PRO A 112 -6.29 14.07 -16.41
N VAL A 113 -6.32 15.20 -17.13
CA VAL A 113 -7.44 15.63 -17.98
C VAL A 113 -7.68 14.55 -19.06
N THR A 114 -6.77 13.58 -19.17
CA THR A 114 -6.93 12.31 -19.90
C THR A 114 -6.61 11.11 -18.99
N PRO A 115 -7.63 10.53 -18.30
CA PRO A 115 -7.48 9.30 -17.50
C PRO A 115 -6.81 8.14 -18.26
N SER A 116 -6.84 8.18 -19.59
CA SER A 116 -6.29 7.17 -20.49
C SER A 116 -4.76 7.11 -20.54
N MET A 117 -4.02 8.22 -20.40
CA MET A 117 -2.55 8.20 -20.55
C MET A 117 -1.78 7.98 -19.24
N GLY A 118 -2.30 8.48 -18.11
CA GLY A 118 -1.63 8.38 -16.81
C GLY A 118 -1.65 6.97 -16.23
N LEU A 119 -2.79 6.28 -16.32
CA LEU A 119 -3.00 4.92 -15.80
C LEU A 119 -2.23 3.84 -16.59
N LEU A 120 -2.05 4.03 -17.90
CA LEU A 120 -1.34 3.07 -18.75
C LEU A 120 0.19 3.14 -18.59
N ARG A 121 0.75 4.29 -18.17
CA ARG A 121 2.20 4.50 -18.03
C ARG A 121 2.72 4.32 -16.59
N SER A 122 1.93 4.64 -15.57
CA SER A 122 2.39 4.57 -14.17
C SER A 122 2.21 3.19 -13.51
N GLY A 123 1.54 2.26 -14.21
CA GLY A 123 1.20 0.94 -13.69
C GLY A 123 0.03 1.00 -12.70
N PHE A 124 -0.86 0.03 -12.78
CA PHE A 124 -1.97 -0.09 -11.84
C PHE A 124 -1.44 -0.39 -10.42
N PRO A 125 -1.94 0.28 -9.35
CA PRO A 125 -1.41 0.13 -7.99
C PRO A 125 -1.93 -1.16 -7.32
N PHE A 126 -1.45 -2.31 -7.79
CA PHE A 126 -1.91 -3.63 -7.36
C PHE A 126 -1.70 -3.88 -5.86
N PHE A 127 -0.58 -3.42 -5.30
CA PHE A 127 -0.25 -3.66 -3.89
C PHE A 127 -1.14 -2.84 -2.95
N THR A 128 -1.51 -1.62 -3.35
CA THR A 128 -2.41 -0.71 -2.65
C THR A 128 -3.82 -1.27 -2.64
N VAL A 129 -4.30 -1.75 -3.79
CA VAL A 129 -5.61 -2.42 -3.88
C VAL A 129 -5.64 -3.65 -2.96
N LEU A 130 -4.58 -4.47 -2.97
CA LEU A 130 -4.46 -5.61 -2.06
C LEU A 130 -4.40 -5.16 -0.58
N ALA A 131 -3.69 -4.09 -0.25
CA ALA A 131 -3.62 -3.54 1.10
C ALA A 131 -4.99 -3.05 1.60
N LEU A 132 -5.73 -2.33 0.76
CA LEU A 132 -7.09 -1.87 1.04
C LEU A 132 -8.05 -3.05 1.22
N LEU A 133 -7.91 -4.09 0.42
CA LEU A 133 -8.71 -5.31 0.56
C LEU A 133 -8.42 -6.01 1.90
N ILE A 134 -7.16 -6.11 2.30
CA ILE A 134 -6.79 -6.65 3.62
C ILE A 134 -7.38 -5.79 4.74
N ILE A 135 -7.32 -4.46 4.62
CA ILE A 135 -7.98 -3.55 5.58
C ILE A 135 -9.49 -3.86 5.65
N LEU A 136 -10.16 -4.00 4.50
CA LEU A 136 -11.60 -4.28 4.44
C LEU A 136 -11.94 -5.61 5.11
N VAL A 137 -11.17 -6.67 4.83
CA VAL A 137 -11.29 -7.96 5.52
C VAL A 137 -11.11 -7.77 7.03
N LEU A 138 -10.11 -7.02 7.47
CA LEU A 138 -9.89 -6.74 8.89
C LEU A 138 -11.01 -5.91 9.54
N VAL A 139 -11.72 -5.08 8.79
CA VAL A 139 -12.90 -4.34 9.28
C VAL A 139 -14.05 -5.29 9.54
N VAL A 140 -14.38 -6.16 8.57
CA VAL A 140 -15.57 -7.03 8.60
C VAL A 140 -15.40 -8.24 9.53
N THR A 141 -14.17 -8.75 9.66
CA THR A 141 -13.89 -9.98 10.40
C THR A 141 -14.18 -9.88 11.89
N ARG A 142 -14.74 -10.93 12.48
CA ARG A 142 -15.01 -10.95 13.93
C ARG A 142 -13.72 -11.13 14.73
N THR A 143 -13.67 -10.58 15.94
CA THR A 143 -12.58 -10.87 16.88
C THR A 143 -12.58 -12.35 17.25
N ALA A 144 -11.40 -12.94 17.44
CA ALA A 144 -11.27 -14.32 17.86
C ALA A 144 -11.88 -14.52 19.26
N SER A 145 -12.72 -15.53 19.43
CA SER A 145 -13.36 -15.86 20.72
C SER A 145 -12.54 -16.82 21.58
N GLY A 146 -11.47 -17.43 21.05
CA GLY A 146 -10.61 -18.32 21.81
C GLY A 146 -9.40 -18.88 21.05
N PRO A 147 -8.56 -19.70 21.72
CA PRO A 147 -7.43 -20.38 21.11
C PRO A 147 -7.91 -21.29 19.97
N GLY A 148 -7.42 -21.06 18.75
CA GLY A 148 -7.81 -21.82 17.55
C GLY A 148 -8.82 -21.11 16.64
N ASP A 149 -9.45 -20.02 17.10
CA ASP A 149 -10.45 -19.27 16.35
C ASP A 149 -9.82 -18.15 15.47
N SER A 150 -8.84 -18.52 14.65
CA SER A 150 -8.14 -17.58 13.76
C SER A 150 -8.84 -17.41 12.41
N LEU A 151 -8.71 -16.22 11.82
CA LEU A 151 -9.19 -15.90 10.47
C LEU A 151 -8.92 -17.02 9.45
N TRP A 152 -7.69 -17.55 9.44
CA TRP A 152 -7.24 -18.51 8.44
C TRP A 152 -7.82 -19.90 8.63
N ARG A 153 -8.07 -20.32 9.87
CA ARG A 153 -8.79 -21.57 10.12
C ARG A 153 -10.20 -21.49 9.59
N ARG A 154 -10.88 -20.35 9.74
CA ARG A 154 -12.24 -20.13 9.22
C ARG A 154 -12.29 -20.04 7.70
N GLY A 155 -11.25 -19.47 7.07
CA GLY A 155 -11.12 -19.37 5.62
C GLY A 155 -10.71 -20.66 4.92
N GLY A 156 -10.38 -21.73 5.67
CA GLY A 156 -9.97 -23.02 5.11
C GLY A 156 -8.74 -22.95 4.21
N ILE A 157 -8.74 -23.76 3.14
CA ILE A 157 -7.63 -23.84 2.17
C ILE A 157 -7.49 -22.53 1.39
N VAL A 158 -8.61 -21.92 0.98
CA VAL A 158 -8.61 -20.68 0.19
C VAL A 158 -8.00 -19.51 0.97
N GLY A 159 -8.32 -19.40 2.27
CA GLY A 159 -7.67 -18.41 3.13
C GLY A 159 -6.16 -18.61 3.22
N LYS A 160 -5.70 -19.85 3.44
CA LYS A 160 -4.26 -20.16 3.50
C LYS A 160 -3.53 -19.81 2.19
N LEU A 161 -4.13 -20.14 1.05
CA LEU A 161 -3.59 -19.82 -0.27
C LEU A 161 -3.53 -18.30 -0.50
N GLY A 162 -4.58 -17.55 -0.16
CA GLY A 162 -4.59 -16.10 -0.27
C GLY A 162 -3.51 -15.43 0.60
N TRP A 163 -3.26 -15.97 1.80
CA TRP A 163 -2.18 -15.50 2.67
C TRP A 163 -0.80 -15.79 2.09
N LEU A 164 -0.57 -17.02 1.63
CA LEU A 164 0.71 -17.41 1.03
C LEU A 164 0.99 -16.57 -0.22
N ALA A 165 -0.03 -16.34 -1.05
CA ALA A 165 0.05 -15.45 -2.20
C ALA A 165 0.40 -14.01 -1.78
N THR A 166 -0.14 -13.52 -0.66
CA THR A 166 0.21 -12.19 -0.11
C THR A 166 1.68 -12.14 0.31
N LEU A 167 2.22 -13.20 0.93
CA LEU A 167 3.65 -13.26 1.29
C LEU A 167 4.54 -13.28 0.06
N VAL A 168 4.20 -14.10 -0.95
CA VAL A 168 4.92 -14.14 -2.23
C VAL A 168 4.90 -12.78 -2.91
N THR A 169 3.75 -12.10 -2.89
CA THR A 169 3.58 -10.73 -3.41
C THR A 169 4.58 -9.76 -2.78
N ILE A 170 4.74 -9.80 -1.45
CA ILE A 170 5.67 -8.92 -0.74
C ILE A 170 7.12 -9.24 -1.11
N VAL A 171 7.50 -10.52 -1.09
CA VAL A 171 8.88 -10.94 -1.37
C VAL A 171 9.27 -10.59 -2.81
N ALA A 172 8.40 -10.90 -3.78
CA ALA A 172 8.64 -10.59 -5.18
C ALA A 172 8.64 -9.07 -5.45
N GLY A 173 7.74 -8.31 -4.81
CA GLY A 173 7.71 -6.85 -4.92
C GLY A 173 8.95 -6.18 -4.31
N ALA A 174 9.42 -6.68 -3.16
CA ALA A 174 10.65 -6.21 -2.53
C ALA A 174 11.88 -6.53 -3.41
N ALA A 175 11.96 -7.73 -3.95
CA ALA A 175 13.03 -8.12 -4.88
C ALA A 175 13.02 -7.23 -6.14
N SER A 176 11.85 -6.99 -6.74
CA SER A 176 11.70 -6.07 -7.87
C SER A 176 12.21 -4.66 -7.53
N THR A 177 11.87 -4.16 -6.35
CA THR A 177 12.33 -2.84 -5.86
C THR A 177 13.85 -2.80 -5.70
N VAL A 178 14.45 -3.84 -5.10
CA VAL A 178 15.90 -3.94 -4.92
C VAL A 178 16.62 -3.98 -6.26
N PHE A 179 16.19 -4.83 -7.20
CA PHE A 179 16.79 -4.88 -8.55
C PHE A 179 16.67 -3.55 -9.28
N TYR A 180 15.55 -2.84 -9.11
CA TYR A 180 15.38 -1.52 -9.70
C TYR A 180 16.33 -0.49 -9.09
N LEU A 181 16.55 -0.48 -7.78
CA LEU A 181 17.49 0.43 -7.12
C LEU A 181 18.94 0.14 -7.54
N LEU A 182 19.31 -1.14 -7.68
CA LEU A 182 20.63 -1.53 -8.21
C LEU A 182 20.79 -1.10 -9.66
N TYR A 183 19.76 -1.29 -10.49
CA TYR A 183 19.75 -0.79 -11.87
C TYR A 183 19.91 0.74 -11.94
N ALA A 184 19.19 1.48 -11.10
CA ALA A 184 19.28 2.94 -11.06
C ALA A 184 20.68 3.42 -10.63
N ARG A 185 21.33 2.71 -9.71
CA ARG A 185 22.73 2.94 -9.34
C ARG A 185 23.67 2.69 -10.53
N ASP A 186 23.46 1.60 -11.26
CA ASP A 186 24.33 1.15 -12.35
C ASP A 186 24.10 1.90 -13.68
N MET A 187 23.00 2.64 -13.83
CA MET A 187 22.77 3.49 -15.02
C MET A 187 23.91 4.48 -15.25
N GLY A 188 24.56 4.97 -14.18
CA GLY A 188 25.69 5.88 -14.29
C GLY A 188 26.99 5.23 -14.82
N THR A 189 27.08 3.90 -14.80
CA THR A 189 28.31 3.15 -15.13
C THR A 189 28.16 2.21 -16.33
N VAL A 190 27.01 1.56 -16.49
CA VAL A 190 26.78 0.51 -17.51
C VAL A 190 25.71 0.92 -18.53
N GLY A 191 25.11 2.11 -18.37
CA GLY A 191 24.04 2.61 -19.23
C GLY A 191 22.78 1.73 -19.24
N PHE A 192 22.00 1.81 -20.31
CA PHE A 192 20.70 1.12 -20.43
C PHE A 192 20.79 -0.41 -20.65
N GLY A 193 21.99 -0.97 -20.81
CA GLY A 193 22.21 -2.39 -21.14
C GLY A 193 22.23 -3.36 -19.95
N SER A 194 21.95 -2.89 -18.73
CA SER A 194 22.07 -3.74 -17.53
C SER A 194 20.96 -4.81 -17.44
N PRO A 195 21.29 -6.09 -17.18
CA PRO A 195 20.31 -7.16 -17.04
C PRO A 195 19.42 -6.98 -15.78
N LEU A 196 19.83 -6.14 -14.83
CA LEU A 196 19.09 -5.84 -13.61
C LEU A 196 17.70 -5.26 -13.90
N PHE A 197 17.56 -4.50 -14.97
CA PHE A 197 16.25 -3.99 -15.39
C PHE A 197 15.29 -5.11 -15.78
N GLY A 198 15.79 -6.11 -16.52
CA GLY A 198 15.01 -7.31 -16.88
C GLY A 198 14.58 -8.12 -15.65
N TYR A 199 15.48 -8.33 -14.68
CA TYR A 199 15.14 -9.01 -13.43
C TYR A 199 14.13 -8.23 -12.58
N ALA A 200 14.25 -6.90 -12.52
CA ALA A 200 13.28 -6.05 -11.83
C ALA A 200 11.87 -6.19 -12.43
N ILE A 201 11.78 -6.20 -13.76
CA ILE A 201 10.52 -6.41 -14.49
C ILE A 201 9.95 -7.81 -14.22
N GLN A 202 10.76 -8.86 -14.32
CA GLN A 202 10.30 -10.23 -14.11
C GLN A 202 9.80 -10.46 -12.68
N ALA A 203 10.55 -9.99 -11.68
CA ALA A 203 10.12 -10.04 -10.28
C ALA A 203 8.82 -9.23 -10.06
N GLY A 204 8.67 -8.09 -10.73
CA GLY A 204 7.46 -7.27 -10.70
C GLY A 204 6.23 -8.03 -11.23
N HIS A 205 6.36 -8.73 -12.37
CA HIS A 205 5.29 -9.55 -12.92
C HIS A 205 4.87 -10.68 -11.97
N VAL A 206 5.84 -11.39 -11.38
CA VAL A 206 5.55 -12.43 -10.38
C VAL A 206 4.79 -11.84 -9.18
N ALA A 207 5.19 -10.65 -8.72
CA ALA A 207 4.52 -9.96 -7.64
C ALA A 207 3.07 -9.59 -7.99
N ILE A 208 2.82 -9.10 -9.20
CA ILE A 208 1.46 -8.76 -9.68
C ILE A 208 0.59 -10.01 -9.76
N ILE A 209 1.09 -11.10 -10.35
CA ILE A 209 0.34 -12.37 -10.47
C ILE A 209 -0.01 -12.90 -9.07
N ALA A 210 0.96 -12.90 -8.15
CA ALA A 210 0.74 -13.30 -6.77
C ALA A 210 -0.28 -12.39 -6.07
N ALA A 211 -0.25 -11.08 -6.34
CA ALA A 211 -1.22 -10.12 -5.77
C ALA A 211 -2.64 -10.42 -6.24
N LEU A 212 -2.82 -10.74 -7.52
CA LEU A 212 -4.13 -11.09 -8.08
C LEU A 212 -4.69 -12.37 -7.44
N VAL A 213 -3.85 -13.40 -7.27
CA VAL A 213 -4.23 -14.64 -6.57
C VAL A 213 -4.61 -14.34 -5.12
N ALA A 214 -3.84 -13.48 -4.43
CA ALA A 214 -4.14 -13.04 -3.08
C ALA A 214 -5.49 -12.31 -3.00
N ILE A 215 -5.77 -11.39 -3.93
CA ILE A 215 -7.03 -10.63 -4.02
C ILE A 215 -8.21 -11.58 -4.12
N VAL A 216 -8.16 -12.57 -5.02
CA VAL A 216 -9.24 -13.56 -5.19
C VAL A 216 -9.48 -14.34 -3.90
N GLY A 217 -8.41 -14.83 -3.26
CA GLY A 217 -8.53 -15.54 -1.98
C GLY A 217 -9.13 -14.68 -0.87
N MET A 218 -8.74 -13.41 -0.78
CA MET A 218 -9.25 -12.46 0.21
C MET A 218 -10.72 -12.09 -0.03
N LEU A 219 -11.13 -11.91 -1.28
CA LEU A 219 -12.54 -11.69 -1.64
C LEU A 219 -13.41 -12.88 -1.24
N TRP A 220 -12.92 -14.10 -1.43
CA TRP A 220 -13.62 -15.30 -0.98
C TRP A 220 -13.80 -15.35 0.53
N VAL A 221 -12.74 -15.03 1.29
CA VAL A 221 -12.81 -14.92 2.75
C VAL A 221 -13.80 -13.84 3.18
N LEU A 222 -13.80 -12.69 2.52
CA LEU A 222 -14.73 -11.59 2.77
C LEU A 222 -16.19 -12.04 2.57
N LEU A 223 -16.49 -12.69 1.43
CA LEU A 223 -17.82 -13.23 1.15
C LEU A 223 -18.25 -14.23 2.23
N GLY A 224 -17.37 -15.17 2.61
CA GLY A 224 -17.65 -16.15 3.65
C GLY A 224 -17.97 -15.53 5.01
N GLU A 225 -17.30 -14.44 5.39
CA GLU A 225 -17.61 -13.70 6.63
C GLU A 225 -18.92 -12.91 6.53
N LEU A 226 -19.21 -12.31 5.37
CA LEU A 226 -20.47 -11.61 5.13
C LEU A 226 -21.66 -12.57 5.24
N PHE A 227 -21.60 -13.74 4.62
CA PHE A 227 -22.67 -14.75 4.74
C PHE A 227 -22.85 -15.24 6.18
N ARG A 228 -21.75 -15.55 6.90
CA ARG A 228 -21.83 -15.95 8.32
C ARG A 228 -22.41 -14.86 9.20
N SER A 229 -22.10 -13.59 8.92
CA SER A 229 -22.65 -12.49 9.71
C SER A 229 -24.18 -12.38 9.58
N ARG A 230 -24.72 -12.55 8.36
CA ARG A 230 -26.17 -12.58 8.11
C ARG A 230 -26.86 -13.77 8.78
N ALA A 231 -26.27 -14.96 8.72
CA ALA A 231 -26.86 -16.18 9.29
C ALA A 231 -26.99 -16.16 10.84
N SER A 232 -26.33 -15.22 11.51
CA SER A 232 -26.32 -15.11 12.98
C SER A 232 -27.09 -13.90 13.52
N ALA A 233 -27.78 -13.14 12.65
CA ALA A 233 -28.69 -12.10 13.10
C ALA A 233 -30.01 -12.76 13.56
N PRO A 234 -30.50 -12.48 14.78
CA PRO A 234 -31.82 -12.96 15.19
C PRO A 234 -32.88 -12.37 14.25
N ALA A 235 -33.79 -13.24 13.81
CA ALA A 235 -34.92 -12.90 12.93
C ALA A 235 -35.91 -11.95 13.61
#